data_AF-A0A6L4Z3F9-F1
#
_entry.id   AF-A0A6L4Z3F9-F1
#
_cell.length_a   1.000
_cell.length_b   1.000
_cell.length_c   1.000
_cell.angle_alpha   90.00
_cell.angle_beta   90.00
_cell.angle_gamma   90.00
#
_symmetry.space_group_name_H-M   'P 1'
#
loop_
_entity.id
_entity.type
_entity.pdbx_description
1 polymer ?
#
loop_
_entity_poly.entity_id
_entity_poly.type
_entity_poly.pdbx_seq_one_letter_code
_entity_poly.pdbx_strand_id
1 'polypeptide(L)'
;MNALELWKRYQEYLCVCSSVGITLDISRMKFSDTFFAEMADKVNFAFEQMDSLERGDIVNPDEGRMVGHYWLRDASLAPSAELKVEIENTVTSIKDFAARVHNGEVKTEKGGLFKNILVVGIGGSALGPQFVANALTTTLDKTKVLSRWYG
;
A
#
# COMPACT_ATOMS: atom_id res chain seq x y z
N MET A 1 -33.31 -13.28 -8.56
CA MET A 1 -33.49 -11.90 -8.99
C MET A 1 -33.59 -11.85 -10.50
N ASN A 2 -34.58 -11.15 -11.04
CA ASN A 2 -34.67 -10.84 -12.47
C ASN A 2 -33.71 -9.69 -12.86
N ALA A 3 -33.62 -9.36 -14.15
CA ALA A 3 -32.71 -8.32 -14.64
C ALA A 3 -32.99 -6.93 -14.02
N LEU A 4 -34.26 -6.60 -13.80
CA LEU A 4 -34.65 -5.32 -13.18
C LEU A 4 -34.25 -5.26 -11.70
N GLU A 5 -34.42 -6.35 -10.96
CA GLU A 5 -33.99 -6.46 -9.56
C GLU A 5 -32.47 -6.37 -9.43
N LEU A 6 -31.72 -7.01 -10.34
CA LEU A 6 -30.26 -6.91 -10.39
C LEU A 6 -29.78 -5.50 -10.73
N TRP A 7 -30.46 -4.82 -11.65
CA TRP A 7 -30.14 -3.43 -11.99
C TRP A 7 -30.35 -2.49 -10.79
N LYS A 8 -31.49 -2.61 -10.09
CA LYS A 8 -31.75 -1.84 -8.86
C LYS A 8 -30.69 -2.11 -7.80
N ARG A 9 -30.34 -3.37 -7.58
CA ARG A 9 -29.30 -3.78 -6.64
C ARG A 9 -27.92 -3.21 -7.00
N TYR A 10 -27.58 -3.14 -8.28
CA TYR A 10 -26.37 -2.45 -8.75
C TYR A 10 -26.41 -0.95 -8.42
N GLN A 11 -27.50 -0.26 -8.71
CA GLN A 11 -27.63 1.17 -8.41
C GLN A 11 -27.53 1.47 -6.91
N GLU A 12 -28.04 0.57 -6.06
CA GLU A 12 -28.01 0.70 -4.61
C GLU A 12 -26.60 0.46 -4.02
N TYR A 13 -25.88 -0.55 -4.51
CA TYR A 13 -24.63 -1.02 -3.90
C TYR A 13 -23.36 -0.67 -4.68
N LEU A 14 -23.46 0.11 -5.74
CA LEU A 14 -22.30 0.69 -6.40
C LEU A 14 -21.73 1.83 -5.56
N CYS A 15 -20.56 1.63 -5.00
CA CYS A 15 -19.81 2.69 -4.31
C CYS A 15 -18.77 3.29 -5.26
N VAL A 16 -18.90 4.58 -5.55
CA VAL A 16 -17.96 5.32 -6.40
C VAL A 16 -17.14 6.28 -5.53
N CYS A 17 -15.86 5.98 -5.36
CA CYS A 17 -14.89 6.80 -4.65
C CYS A 17 -14.09 7.65 -5.65
N SER A 18 -14.73 8.67 -6.21
CA SER A 18 -14.16 9.50 -7.29
C SER A 18 -12.85 10.19 -6.89
N SER A 19 -12.66 10.55 -5.62
CA SER A 19 -11.44 11.21 -5.12
C SER A 19 -10.18 10.38 -5.32
N VAL A 20 -10.30 9.05 -5.35
CA VAL A 20 -9.19 8.11 -5.52
C VAL A 20 -9.33 7.25 -6.79
N GLY A 21 -10.33 7.52 -7.62
CA GLY A 21 -10.57 6.79 -8.87
C GLY A 21 -10.95 5.31 -8.69
N ILE A 22 -11.54 4.94 -7.55
CA ILE A 22 -11.93 3.56 -7.23
C ILE A 22 -13.45 3.42 -7.33
N THR A 23 -13.91 2.31 -7.88
CA THR A 23 -15.32 1.91 -7.88
C THR A 23 -15.44 0.49 -7.34
N LEU A 24 -16.36 0.27 -6.40
CA LEU A 24 -16.63 -1.02 -5.79
C LEU A 24 -18.09 -1.40 -6.03
N ASP A 25 -18.29 -2.53 -6.71
CA ASP A 25 -19.61 -3.13 -6.95
C ASP A 25 -19.74 -4.43 -6.15
N ILE A 26 -20.58 -4.42 -5.12
CA ILE A 26 -20.90 -5.60 -4.31
C ILE A 26 -22.26 -6.22 -4.68
N SER A 27 -22.95 -5.71 -5.70
CA SER A 27 -24.32 -6.12 -6.04
C SER A 27 -24.46 -7.60 -6.38
N ARG A 28 -23.36 -8.24 -6.83
CA ARG A 28 -23.29 -9.66 -7.17
C ARG A 28 -22.89 -10.56 -6.01
N MET A 29 -22.59 -10.00 -4.84
CA MET A 29 -22.31 -10.78 -3.63
C MET A 29 -23.61 -11.30 -3.02
N LYS A 30 -23.52 -12.49 -2.43
CA LYS A 30 -24.64 -13.14 -1.75
C LYS A 30 -24.72 -12.67 -0.30
N PHE A 31 -25.59 -11.71 -0.03
CA PHE A 31 -25.94 -11.26 1.32
C PHE A 31 -27.45 -11.01 1.42
N SER A 32 -28.01 -11.21 2.61
CA SER A 32 -29.43 -10.92 2.90
C SER A 32 -29.66 -9.41 3.02
N ASP A 33 -30.92 -8.99 2.93
CA ASP A 33 -31.29 -7.58 3.11
C ASP A 33 -31.05 -7.09 4.56
N THR A 34 -30.90 -8.00 5.51
CA THR A 34 -30.56 -7.71 6.91
C THR A 34 -29.06 -7.62 7.19
N PHE A 35 -28.21 -8.01 6.24
CA PHE A 35 -26.77 -8.21 6.45
C PHE A 35 -26.08 -6.97 7.03
N PHE A 36 -26.36 -5.78 6.48
CA PHE A 36 -25.70 -4.55 6.95
C PHE A 36 -26.10 -4.18 8.38
N ALA A 37 -27.37 -4.40 8.75
CA ALA A 37 -27.83 -4.17 10.12
C ALA A 37 -27.14 -5.16 11.09
N GLU A 38 -27.01 -6.42 10.69
CA GLU A 38 -26.31 -7.44 11.49
C GLU A 38 -24.80 -7.18 11.63
N MET A 39 -24.18 -6.48 10.67
CA MET A 39 -22.76 -6.15 10.69
C MET A 39 -22.46 -4.78 11.32
N ALA A 40 -23.48 -3.94 11.57
CA ALA A 40 -23.30 -2.55 12.00
C ALA A 40 -22.40 -2.41 13.23
N ASP A 41 -22.66 -3.18 14.29
CA ASP A 41 -21.87 -3.13 15.53
C ASP A 41 -20.43 -3.59 15.32
N LYS A 42 -20.20 -4.60 14.47
CA LYS A 42 -18.86 -5.09 14.15
C LYS A 42 -18.06 -4.07 13.35
N VAL A 43 -18.72 -3.35 12.44
CA VAL A 43 -18.11 -2.28 11.66
C VAL A 43 -17.77 -1.10 12.56
N ASN A 44 -18.68 -0.69 13.45
CA ASN A 44 -18.42 0.37 14.43
C ASN A 44 -17.22 0.02 15.33
N PHE A 45 -17.20 -1.22 15.85
CA PHE A 45 -16.05 -1.71 16.62
C PHE A 45 -14.75 -1.71 15.79
N ALA A 46 -14.80 -2.10 14.51
CA ALA A 46 -13.62 -2.04 13.64
C ALA A 46 -13.11 -0.60 13.47
N PHE A 47 -13.99 0.39 13.35
CA PHE A 47 -13.59 1.80 13.30
C PHE A 47 -12.93 2.28 14.59
N GLU A 48 -13.49 1.92 15.76
CA GLU A 48 -12.86 2.24 17.05
C GLU A 48 -11.45 1.65 17.18
N GLN A 49 -11.27 0.40 16.71
CA GLN A 49 -9.98 -0.27 16.69
C GLN A 49 -9.00 0.38 15.70
N MET A 50 -9.48 0.84 14.55
CA MET A 50 -8.67 1.60 13.59
C MET A 50 -8.19 2.92 14.20
N ASP A 51 -9.08 3.68 14.85
CA ASP A 51 -8.72 4.93 15.51
C ASP A 51 -7.69 4.74 16.63
N SER A 52 -7.81 3.65 17.40
CA SER A 52 -6.83 3.26 18.42
C SER A 52 -5.46 2.95 17.81
N LEU A 53 -5.45 2.16 16.73
CA LEU A 53 -4.24 1.80 16.00
C LEU A 53 -3.56 3.04 15.40
N GLU A 54 -4.32 3.95 14.80
CA GLU A 54 -3.82 5.18 14.16
C GLU A 54 -3.17 6.15 15.15
N ARG A 55 -3.66 6.20 16.40
CA ARG A 55 -3.03 6.99 17.48
C ARG A 55 -1.73 6.38 18.02
N GLY A 56 -1.36 5.18 17.57
CA GLY A 56 -0.14 4.50 17.98
C GLY A 56 -0.29 3.62 19.23
N ASP A 57 -1.51 3.20 19.56
CA ASP A 57 -1.71 2.24 20.65
C ASP A 57 -0.97 0.92 20.35
N ILE A 58 -0.49 0.23 21.40
CA ILE A 58 0.16 -1.08 21.25
C ILE A 58 -0.93 -2.13 20.99
N VAL A 59 -1.30 -2.30 19.72
CA VAL A 59 -2.35 -3.23 19.29
C VAL A 59 -1.84 -4.68 19.13
N ASN A 60 -0.51 -4.89 19.13
CA ASN A 60 0.09 -6.23 19.15
C ASN A 60 0.64 -6.55 20.56
N PRO A 61 -0.20 -7.08 21.48
CA PRO A 61 0.20 -7.35 22.86
C PRO A 61 1.28 -8.44 22.96
N ASP A 62 1.37 -9.33 21.98
CA ASP A 62 2.35 -10.43 21.98
C ASP A 62 3.76 -9.94 21.60
N GLU A 63 3.86 -8.94 20.71
CA GLU A 63 5.16 -8.38 20.30
C GLU A 63 5.52 -7.04 20.96
N GLY A 64 4.57 -6.40 21.65
CA GLY A 64 4.78 -5.10 22.30
C GLY A 64 5.10 -3.97 21.32
N ARG A 65 4.60 -4.06 20.08
CA ARG A 65 4.95 -3.15 18.98
C ARG A 65 3.76 -2.36 18.47
N MET A 66 4.05 -1.14 18.04
CA MET A 66 3.13 -0.32 17.26
C MET A 66 3.03 -0.84 15.81
N VAL A 67 1.90 -0.57 15.16
CA VAL A 67 1.70 -0.83 13.73
C VAL A 67 1.62 0.50 13.01
N GLY A 68 2.64 0.81 12.20
CA GLY A 68 2.85 2.17 11.65
C GLY A 68 3.07 2.25 10.14
N HIS A 69 2.65 1.25 9.37
CA HIS A 69 2.92 1.21 7.91
C HIS A 69 2.27 2.35 7.13
N TYR A 70 1.19 2.95 7.64
CA TYR A 70 0.55 4.14 7.06
C TYR A 70 1.33 5.42 7.36
N TRP A 71 2.08 5.51 8.47
CA TRP A 71 3.02 6.62 8.72
C TRP A 71 4.10 6.72 7.63
N LEU A 72 4.47 5.59 7.02
CA LEU A 72 5.41 5.56 5.89
C LEU A 72 4.84 6.22 4.62
N ARG A 73 3.52 6.39 4.55
CA ARG A 73 2.82 7.08 3.44
C ARG A 73 2.48 8.53 3.79
N ASP A 74 2.26 8.82 5.07
CA ASP A 74 2.06 10.16 5.63
C ASP A 74 2.72 10.24 7.01
N ALA A 75 3.92 10.81 7.06
CA ALA A 75 4.71 10.91 8.29
C ALA A 75 4.08 11.85 9.33
N SER A 76 3.12 12.70 8.94
CA SER A 76 2.42 13.58 9.89
C SER A 76 1.54 12.83 10.89
N LEU A 77 1.17 11.58 10.56
CA LEU A 77 0.39 10.69 11.40
C LEU A 77 1.25 9.92 12.42
N ALA A 78 2.58 10.02 12.36
CA ALA A 78 3.45 9.33 13.30
C ALA A 78 3.23 9.86 14.74
N PRO A 79 3.22 8.99 15.76
CA PRO A 79 2.87 9.35 17.13
C PRO A 79 3.96 10.16 17.85
N SER A 80 5.15 10.28 17.27
CA SER A 80 6.25 11.07 17.81
C SER A 80 6.95 11.89 16.72
N ALA A 81 7.52 13.03 17.14
CA ALA A 81 8.27 13.91 16.24
C ALA A 81 9.55 13.22 15.72
N GLU A 82 10.17 12.38 16.55
CA GLU A 82 11.36 11.60 16.19
C GLU A 82 11.05 10.62 15.06
N LEU A 83 9.94 9.87 15.19
CA LEU A 83 9.49 8.93 14.15
C LEU A 83 9.14 9.64 12.84
N LYS A 84 8.45 10.78 12.93
CA LYS A 84 8.14 11.61 11.77
C LYS A 84 9.43 12.01 11.03
N VAL A 85 10.40 12.56 11.75
CA VAL A 85 11.68 13.01 11.18
C VAL A 85 12.47 11.84 10.60
N GLU A 86 12.48 10.68 11.26
CA GLU A 86 13.15 9.48 10.76
C GLU A 86 12.55 8.98 9.44
N ILE A 87 11.22 8.97 9.33
CA ILE A 87 10.50 8.59 8.10
C ILE A 87 10.82 9.59 6.98
N GLU A 88 10.68 10.90 7.24
CA GLU A 88 10.93 11.95 6.26
C GLU A 88 12.38 11.91 5.73
N ASN A 89 13.35 11.75 6.63
CA ASN A 89 14.77 11.66 6.28
C ASN A 89 15.08 10.39 5.47
N THR A 90 14.54 9.24 5.89
CA THR A 90 14.73 7.98 5.17
C THR A 90 14.15 8.04 3.76
N VAL A 91 12.92 8.54 3.60
CA VAL A 91 12.29 8.69 2.29
C VAL A 91 13.10 9.64 1.40
N THR A 92 13.59 10.75 1.95
CA THR A 92 14.44 11.70 1.22
C THR A 92 15.74 11.05 0.76
N SER A 93 16.44 10.36 1.66
CA SER A 93 17.69 9.66 1.36
C SER A 93 17.53 8.60 0.25
N ILE A 94 16.43 7.83 0.27
CA ILE A 94 16.12 6.83 -0.77
C ILE A 94 15.90 7.51 -2.12
N LYS A 95 15.13 8.61 -2.16
CA LYS A 95 14.84 9.36 -3.40
C LYS A 95 16.11 9.98 -3.97
N ASP A 96 16.94 10.58 -3.12
CA ASP A 96 18.20 11.20 -3.52
C ASP A 96 19.15 10.15 -4.09
N PHE A 97 19.30 9.01 -3.43
CA PHE A 97 20.11 7.91 -3.95
C PHE A 97 19.60 7.42 -5.30
N ALA A 98 18.29 7.18 -5.44
CA ALA A 98 17.69 6.75 -6.70
C ALA A 98 17.93 7.77 -7.82
N ALA A 99 17.77 9.07 -7.54
CA ALA A 99 18.02 10.15 -8.49
C ALA A 99 19.49 10.18 -8.94
N ARG A 100 20.44 10.06 -8.00
CA ARG A 100 21.88 10.03 -8.29
C ARG A 100 22.27 8.83 -9.16
N VAL A 101 21.65 7.67 -8.94
CA VAL A 101 21.82 6.48 -9.80
C VAL A 101 21.27 6.75 -11.20
N HIS A 102 20.05 7.30 -11.28
CA HIS A 102 19.37 7.61 -12.55
C HIS A 102 20.02 8.74 -13.36
N ASN A 103 20.74 9.64 -12.72
CA ASN A 103 21.47 10.74 -13.35
C ASN A 103 22.93 10.38 -13.67
N GLY A 104 23.40 9.19 -13.26
CA GLY A 104 24.76 8.74 -13.50
C GLY A 104 25.81 9.41 -12.62
N GLU A 105 25.41 9.99 -11.49
CA GLU A 105 26.33 10.47 -10.46
C GLU A 105 26.92 9.30 -9.67
N VAL A 106 26.08 8.30 -9.38
CA VAL A 106 26.53 6.99 -8.91
C VAL A 106 26.80 6.12 -10.14
N LYS A 107 28.08 5.80 -10.36
CA LYS A 107 28.54 5.05 -11.52
C LYS A 107 28.96 3.65 -11.13
N THR A 108 28.91 2.75 -12.10
CA THR A 108 29.59 1.44 -12.01
C THR A 108 31.11 1.65 -11.90
N GLU A 109 31.83 0.61 -11.50
CA GLU A 109 33.31 0.62 -11.45
C GLU A 109 33.95 1.08 -12.78
N LYS A 110 33.32 0.74 -13.92
CA LYS A 110 33.76 1.13 -15.28
C LYS A 110 33.25 2.50 -15.72
N GLY A 111 32.61 3.27 -14.84
CA GLY A 111 32.10 4.62 -15.14
C GLY A 111 30.77 4.67 -15.89
N GLY A 112 30.13 3.54 -16.17
CA GLY A 112 28.83 3.46 -16.86
C GLY A 112 27.61 3.57 -15.92
N LEU A 113 26.42 3.72 -16.51
CA LEU A 113 25.14 3.77 -15.81
C LEU A 113 24.68 2.37 -15.35
N PHE A 114 23.98 2.33 -14.21
CA PHE A 114 23.22 1.14 -13.81
C PHE A 114 21.98 1.01 -14.69
N LYS A 115 21.79 -0.18 -15.28
CA LYS A 115 20.63 -0.49 -16.15
C LYS A 115 19.67 -1.49 -15.53
N ASN A 116 20.16 -2.27 -14.57
CA ASN A 116 19.44 -3.38 -13.95
C ASN A 116 19.57 -3.27 -12.43
N ILE A 117 18.48 -3.58 -11.74
CA ILE A 117 18.42 -3.68 -10.28
C ILE A 117 18.15 -5.14 -9.93
N LEU A 118 19.00 -5.74 -9.09
CA LEU A 118 18.78 -7.06 -8.52
C LEU A 118 18.28 -6.89 -7.08
N VAL A 119 17.06 -7.32 -6.81
CA VAL A 119 16.49 -7.34 -5.46
C VAL A 119 16.78 -8.70 -4.84
N VAL A 120 17.53 -8.71 -3.74
CA VAL A 120 17.88 -9.93 -2.99
C VAL A 120 17.13 -9.91 -1.66
N GLY A 121 16.17 -10.82 -1.49
CA GLY A 121 15.35 -10.93 -0.29
C GLY A 121 14.38 -12.11 -0.35
N ILE A 122 13.67 -12.36 0.75
CA ILE A 122 12.62 -13.37 0.86
C ILE A 122 11.37 -12.77 1.49
N GLY A 123 10.20 -13.35 1.22
CA GLY A 123 8.93 -12.92 1.80
C GLY A 123 8.59 -11.47 1.45
N GLY A 124 8.11 -10.71 2.44
CA GLY A 124 7.70 -9.31 2.25
C GLY A 124 8.79 -8.40 1.65
N SER A 125 10.06 -8.68 1.95
CA SER A 125 11.21 -7.90 1.47
C SER A 125 11.50 -8.07 -0.03
N ALA A 126 10.95 -9.10 -0.67
CA ALA A 126 11.09 -9.32 -2.12
C ALA A 126 9.75 -9.21 -2.87
N LEU A 127 8.68 -9.75 -2.29
CA LEU A 127 7.37 -9.81 -2.92
C LEU A 127 6.76 -8.42 -3.17
N GLY A 128 6.85 -7.51 -2.18
CA GLY A 128 6.33 -6.15 -2.32
C GLY A 128 7.00 -5.38 -3.46
N PRO A 129 8.34 -5.24 -3.46
CA PRO A 129 9.07 -4.58 -4.53
C PRO A 129 8.82 -5.21 -5.91
N GLN A 130 8.77 -6.55 -6.00
CA GLN A 130 8.50 -7.24 -7.26
C GLN A 130 7.10 -6.97 -7.79
N PHE A 131 6.08 -7.02 -6.93
CA PHE A 131 4.70 -6.75 -7.32
C PHE A 131 4.56 -5.32 -7.87
N VAL A 132 5.11 -4.32 -7.16
CA VAL A 132 5.06 -2.93 -7.59
C VAL A 132 5.79 -2.72 -8.92
N ALA A 133 6.98 -3.29 -9.08
CA ALA A 133 7.72 -3.22 -10.34
C ALA A 133 6.92 -3.83 -11.50
N ASN A 134 6.36 -5.03 -11.32
CA ASN A 134 5.57 -5.69 -12.36
C ASN A 134 4.29 -4.90 -12.73
N ALA A 135 3.65 -4.25 -11.76
CA ALA A 135 2.40 -3.53 -11.99
C ALA A 135 2.62 -2.14 -12.62
N LEU A 136 3.73 -1.47 -12.29
CA LEU A 136 3.94 -0.05 -12.63
C LEU A 136 5.07 0.22 -13.62
N THR A 137 5.95 -0.75 -13.92
CA THR A 137 7.06 -0.53 -14.84
C THR A 137 6.59 -0.27 -16.26
N THR A 138 7.22 0.71 -16.90
CA THR A 138 6.95 1.08 -18.30
C THR A 138 8.23 1.09 -19.13
N THR A 139 8.11 1.29 -20.44
CA THR A 139 9.26 1.45 -21.33
C THR A 139 10.05 2.74 -21.09
N LEU A 140 9.51 3.68 -20.30
CA LEU A 140 10.16 4.96 -19.97
C LEU A 140 11.10 4.86 -18.78
N ASP A 141 11.12 3.73 -18.06
CA ASP A 141 11.94 3.57 -16.87
C ASP A 141 13.44 3.49 -17.20
N LYS A 142 14.25 4.27 -16.46
CA LYS A 142 15.72 4.36 -16.63
C LYS A 142 16.46 3.08 -16.20
N THR A 143 15.84 2.28 -15.34
CA THR A 143 16.41 1.05 -14.77
C THR A 143 15.35 -0.05 -14.77
N LYS A 144 15.74 -1.27 -15.11
CA LYS A 144 14.85 -2.44 -15.07
C LYS A 144 15.06 -3.21 -13.78
N VAL A 145 13.96 -3.55 -13.10
CA VAL A 145 14.01 -4.48 -11.96
C VAL A 145 14.09 -5.90 -12.51
N LEU A 146 15.20 -6.59 -12.24
CA LEU A 146 15.35 -8.00 -12.55
C LEU A 146 14.88 -8.79 -11.33
N SER A 147 13.72 -9.40 -11.44
CA SER A 147 13.28 -10.39 -10.47
C SER A 147 13.51 -11.79 -11.04
N ARG A 148 14.39 -12.56 -10.40
CA ARG A 148 14.51 -14.00 -10.65
C ARG A 148 14.07 -14.72 -9.39
N TRP A 149 12.97 -15.46 -9.48
CA TRP A 149 12.60 -16.40 -8.44
C TRP A 149 13.58 -17.56 -8.46
N TYR A 150 14.31 -17.75 -7.37
CA TYR A 150 14.98 -19.00 -7.06
C TYR A 150 14.00 -19.81 -6.19
N GLY A 151 13.05 -20.47 -6.85
CA GLY A 151 12.03 -21.31 -6.22
C GLY A 151 11.59 -22.38 -7.19
#